data_AF-A0A6J6NKA8-F1
#
_entry.id   AF-A0A6J6NKA8-F1
#
_cell.length_a   1.000
_cell.length_b   1.000
_cell.length_c   1.000
_cell.angle_alpha   90.00
_cell.angle_beta   90.00
_cell.angle_gamma   90.00
#
_symmetry.space_group_name_H-M   'P 1'
#
loop_
_entity.id
_entity.type
_entity.pdbx_description
1 polymer ?
#
loop_
_entity_poly.entity_id
_entity_poly.type
_entity_poly.pdbx_seq_one_letter_code
_entity_poly.pdbx_strand_id
1 'polypeptide(L)'
;MIICIQGGGEFADECREMDQYFLSLIPDLEITIFAGASEHERAAEITSENAIAYFASLGRSAHRITDVRDAQVLVLPGGSPRLLLEALLPHRDFLAGLPAIWGASAGAMVLASEIYLPDRRVSLPGLRFIPGRVRPHASQQELAAPIPGVWALAEREGVVASLAEMNGESEPRELLRQFKNA
;
A
#
# COMPACT_ATOMS: atom_id res chain seq x y z
N MET A 1 11.04 0.28 -9.04
CA MET A 1 10.25 0.49 -7.82
C MET A 1 9.68 -0.83 -7.35
N ILE A 2 9.81 -1.15 -6.07
CA ILE A 2 9.08 -2.25 -5.40
C ILE A 2 7.76 -1.71 -4.86
N ILE A 3 6.67 -2.44 -5.08
CA ILE A 3 5.34 -2.10 -4.58
C ILE A 3 4.84 -3.23 -3.70
N CYS A 4 4.36 -2.86 -2.51
CA CYS A 4 3.55 -3.71 -1.67
C CYS A 4 2.11 -3.17 -1.61
N ILE A 5 1.13 -4.02 -1.91
CA ILE A 5 -0.28 -3.73 -1.68
C ILE A 5 -0.86 -4.73 -0.67
N GLN A 6 -1.52 -4.21 0.37
CA GLN A 6 -2.17 -5.00 1.41
C GLN A 6 -3.68 -4.71 1.49
N GLY A 7 -4.48 -5.75 1.73
CA GLY A 7 -5.93 -5.64 1.85
C GLY A 7 -6.44 -4.93 3.11
N GLY A 8 -5.56 -4.55 4.05
CA GLY A 8 -5.91 -3.89 5.32
C GLY A 8 -5.62 -4.75 6.55
N GLY A 9 -5.83 -4.23 7.76
CA GLY A 9 -5.43 -4.92 8.99
C GLY A 9 -3.91 -4.88 9.21
N GLU A 10 -3.28 -3.80 8.73
CA GLU A 10 -1.85 -3.55 8.78
C GLU A 10 -1.27 -3.49 10.19
N PHE A 11 0.05 -3.68 10.25
CA PHE A 11 0.85 -3.59 11.48
C PHE A 11 0.46 -4.62 12.55
N ALA A 12 -0.12 -5.74 12.10
CA ALA A 12 -0.46 -6.89 12.93
C ALA A 12 0.59 -8.01 12.77
N ASP A 13 0.60 -8.94 13.73
CA ASP A 13 1.56 -10.06 13.73
C ASP A 13 1.40 -10.97 12.49
N GLU A 14 0.18 -11.09 11.98
CA GLU A 14 -0.14 -11.85 10.77
C GLU A 14 0.48 -11.24 9.51
N CYS A 15 0.79 -9.94 9.51
CA CYS A 15 1.43 -9.26 8.37
C CYS A 15 2.96 -9.44 8.35
N ARG A 16 3.57 -9.96 9.42
CA ARG A 16 5.03 -9.96 9.62
C ARG A 16 5.79 -10.62 8.48
N GLU A 17 5.30 -11.74 7.96
CA GLU A 17 6.00 -12.45 6.88
C GLU A 17 6.10 -11.59 5.61
N MET A 18 4.99 -10.97 5.21
CA MET A 18 4.93 -10.07 4.05
C MET A 18 5.81 -8.84 4.27
N ASP A 19 5.70 -8.23 5.44
CA ASP A 19 6.44 -7.00 5.73
C ASP A 19 7.94 -7.27 5.86
N GLN A 20 8.36 -8.37 6.48
CA GLN A 20 9.76 -8.81 6.48
C GLN A 20 10.29 -9.08 5.08
N TYR A 21 9.47 -9.70 4.22
CA TYR A 21 9.85 -9.92 2.83
C TYR A 21 10.05 -8.60 2.09
N PHE A 22 9.10 -7.66 2.19
CA PHE A 22 9.24 -6.31 1.64
C PHE A 22 10.53 -5.63 2.14
N LEU A 23 10.79 -5.65 3.44
CA LEU A 23 11.98 -5.05 4.05
C LEU A 23 13.30 -5.68 3.57
N SER A 24 13.29 -6.97 3.27
CA SER A 24 14.47 -7.68 2.74
C SER A 24 14.89 -7.18 1.35
N LEU A 25 13.96 -6.58 0.60
CA LEU A 25 14.20 -6.01 -0.73
C LEU A 25 14.73 -4.57 -0.66
N ILE A 26 14.68 -3.93 0.51
CA ILE A 26 15.09 -2.54 0.75
C ILE A 26 16.02 -2.42 1.97
N PRO A 27 17.08 -3.24 2.08
CA PRO A 27 17.83 -3.42 3.31
C PRO A 27 18.42 -2.11 3.88
N ASP A 28 18.81 -1.18 3.01
CA ASP A 28 19.52 0.06 3.40
C ASP A 28 18.65 1.32 3.39
N LEU A 29 17.36 1.20 3.07
CA LEU A 29 16.48 2.36 2.92
C LEU A 29 15.70 2.66 4.20
N GLU A 30 15.56 3.95 4.49
CA GLU A 30 14.77 4.45 5.61
C GLU A 30 13.27 4.41 5.31
N ILE A 31 12.50 3.95 6.30
CA ILE A 31 11.05 3.85 6.21
C ILE A 31 10.42 5.18 6.62
N THR A 32 9.65 5.77 5.73
CA THR A 32 8.89 7.00 5.99
C THR A 32 7.39 6.72 5.95
N ILE A 33 6.67 7.18 6.96
CA ILE A 33 5.23 6.93 7.12
C ILE A 33 4.46 8.21 6.82
N PHE A 34 3.58 8.15 5.83
CA PHE A 34 2.69 9.25 5.48
C PHE A 34 1.23 8.87 5.75
N ALA A 35 0.70 9.26 6.90
CA ALA A 35 -0.67 9.00 7.32
C ALA A 35 -1.69 10.00 6.73
N GLY A 36 -1.53 10.38 5.45
CA GLY A 36 -2.41 11.35 4.77
C GLY A 36 -3.84 10.86 4.52
N ALA A 37 -4.13 9.60 4.81
CA ALA A 37 -5.47 9.03 4.74
C ALA A 37 -6.31 9.36 6.00
N SER A 38 -5.70 9.81 7.10
CA SER A 38 -6.39 10.12 8.34
C SER A 38 -7.19 11.43 8.24
N GLU A 39 -8.40 11.47 8.83
CA GLU A 39 -9.30 12.63 8.74
C GLU A 39 -8.85 13.83 9.58
N HIS A 40 -8.07 13.59 10.63
CA HIS A 40 -7.57 14.62 11.53
C HIS A 40 -6.19 14.28 12.07
N GLU A 41 -5.45 15.31 12.48
CA GLU A 41 -4.04 15.20 12.91
C GLU A 41 -3.84 14.15 14.02
N ARG A 42 -4.73 14.11 15.01
CA ARG A 42 -4.63 13.12 16.09
C ARG A 42 -4.71 11.67 15.60
N ALA A 43 -5.48 11.39 14.55
CA ALA A 43 -5.55 10.05 13.97
C ALA A 43 -4.26 9.76 13.17
N ALA A 44 -3.75 10.75 12.44
CA ALA A 44 -2.49 10.62 11.72
C ALA A 44 -1.31 10.32 12.67
N GLU A 45 -1.26 10.97 13.83
CA GLU A 45 -0.28 10.69 14.90
C GLU A 45 -0.36 9.25 15.36
N ILE A 46 -1.54 8.80 15.82
CA ILE A 46 -1.73 7.43 16.35
C ILE A 46 -1.39 6.37 15.30
N THR A 47 -1.87 6.54 14.07
CA THR A 47 -1.56 5.63 12.96
C THR A 47 -0.06 5.57 12.70
N SER A 48 0.63 6.70 12.76
CA SER A 48 2.08 6.75 12.55
C SER A 48 2.84 6.13 13.72
N GLU A 49 2.44 6.39 14.97
CA GLU A 49 3.02 5.78 16.18
C GLU A 49 2.92 4.25 16.13
N ASN A 50 1.76 3.72 15.74
CA ASN A 50 1.55 2.28 15.57
C ASN A 50 2.48 1.69 14.50
N ALA A 51 2.59 2.35 13.34
CA ALA A 51 3.48 1.92 12.26
C ALA A 51 4.96 1.97 12.69
N ILE A 52 5.38 3.02 13.39
CA ILE A 52 6.75 3.17 13.91
C ILE A 52 7.07 2.03 14.89
N ALA A 53 6.19 1.78 15.86
CA ALA A 53 6.37 0.69 16.82
C ALA A 53 6.42 -0.68 16.13
N TYR A 54 5.57 -0.89 15.13
CA TYR A 54 5.54 -2.12 14.35
C TYR A 54 6.86 -2.37 13.60
N PHE A 55 7.33 -1.40 12.80
CA PHE A 55 8.58 -1.54 12.06
C PHE A 55 9.80 -1.66 13.00
N ALA A 56 9.78 -0.99 14.15
CA ALA A 56 10.78 -1.20 15.19
C ALA A 56 10.81 -2.65 15.70
N SER A 57 9.64 -3.29 15.86
CA SER A 57 9.53 -4.72 16.22
C SER A 57 10.04 -5.68 15.12
N LEU A 58 10.19 -5.18 13.89
CA LEU A 58 10.81 -5.88 12.76
C LEU A 58 12.32 -5.56 12.61
N GLY A 59 12.88 -4.77 13.53
CA GLY A 59 14.28 -4.36 13.51
C GLY A 59 14.58 -3.21 12.55
N ARG A 60 13.58 -2.40 12.20
CA ARG A 60 13.72 -1.28 11.26
C ARG A 60 13.40 0.05 11.93
N SER A 61 14.17 1.08 11.59
CA SER A 61 13.82 2.46 11.92
C SER A 61 12.75 2.96 10.95
N ALA A 62 11.75 3.64 11.50
CA ALA A 62 10.74 4.35 10.74
C ALA A 62 10.42 5.69 11.41
N HIS A 63 10.04 6.68 10.63
CA HIS A 63 9.57 7.96 11.16
C HIS A 63 8.39 8.50 10.35
N ARG A 64 7.59 9.35 10.99
CA ARG A 64 6.47 10.03 10.35
C ARG A 64 6.98 11.21 9.52
N ILE A 65 6.45 11.35 8.31
CA ILE A 65 6.63 12.54 7.47
C ILE A 65 5.29 13.25 7.24
N THR A 66 5.37 14.55 6.98
CA THR A 66 4.21 15.38 6.61
C THR A 66 4.31 15.93 5.18
N ASP A 67 5.52 16.03 4.65
CA ASP A 67 5.79 16.29 3.24
C ASP A 67 6.29 15.01 2.57
N VAL A 68 5.55 14.54 1.56
CA VAL A 68 5.85 13.30 0.86
C VAL A 68 7.20 13.34 0.12
N ARG A 69 7.73 14.54 -0.14
CA ARG A 69 9.04 14.73 -0.80
C ARG A 69 10.22 14.33 0.09
N ASP A 70 10.00 14.17 1.39
CA ASP A 70 11.01 13.69 2.33
C ASP A 70 11.16 12.15 2.30
N ALA A 71 10.32 11.45 1.52
CA ALA A 71 10.29 10.00 1.49
C ALA A 71 11.50 9.38 0.78
N GLN A 72 12.05 8.32 1.38
CA GLN A 72 12.94 7.35 0.71
C GLN A 72 12.18 6.06 0.36
N VAL A 73 11.51 5.47 1.36
CA VAL A 73 10.50 4.43 1.18
C VAL A 73 9.22 4.93 1.80
N LEU A 74 8.13 4.94 1.04
CA LEU A 74 6.86 5.51 1.48
C LEU A 74 5.89 4.41 1.92
N VAL A 75 5.48 4.47 3.18
CA VAL A 75 4.41 3.65 3.77
C VAL A 75 3.13 4.47 3.83
N LEU A 76 2.06 3.93 3.27
CA LEU A 76 0.73 4.52 3.15
C LEU A 76 -0.30 3.68 3.92
N PRO A 77 -0.56 3.98 5.21
CA PRO A 77 -1.57 3.29 5.99
C PRO A 77 -3.01 3.48 5.47
N GLY A 78 -3.93 2.71 6.02
CA GLY A 78 -5.37 2.81 5.75
C GLY A 78 -6.00 4.11 6.26
N GLY A 79 -7.23 4.36 5.79
CA GLY A 79 -8.00 5.56 6.11
C GLY A 79 -8.91 5.94 4.94
N SER A 80 -9.01 7.23 4.64
CA SER A 80 -9.74 7.75 3.49
C SER A 80 -8.89 7.73 2.21
N PRO A 81 -9.23 6.91 1.20
CA PRO A 81 -8.53 6.92 -0.08
C PRO A 81 -8.68 8.26 -0.82
N ARG A 82 -9.76 9.01 -0.57
CA ARG A 82 -9.97 10.34 -1.14
C ARG A 82 -8.96 11.35 -0.60
N LEU A 83 -8.86 11.48 0.72
CA LEU A 83 -7.91 12.40 1.36
C LEU A 83 -6.47 12.06 0.94
N LEU A 84 -6.16 10.77 0.94
CA LEU A 84 -4.83 10.31 0.54
C LEU A 84 -4.52 10.62 -0.92
N LEU A 85 -5.46 10.37 -1.84
CA LEU A 85 -5.28 10.70 -3.25
C LEU A 85 -5.10 12.21 -3.46
N GLU A 86 -5.93 13.04 -2.82
CA GLU A 86 -5.82 14.50 -2.90
C GLU A 86 -4.43 15.00 -2.44
N ALA A 87 -3.88 14.38 -1.39
CA ALA A 87 -2.55 14.72 -0.88
C ALA A 87 -1.40 14.23 -1.79
N LEU A 88 -1.53 13.05 -2.41
CA LEU A 88 -0.45 12.45 -3.20
C LEU A 88 -0.43 12.90 -4.67
N LEU A 89 -1.57 13.24 -5.25
CA LEU A 89 -1.70 13.54 -6.68
C LEU A 89 -0.75 14.66 -7.17
N PRO A 90 -0.54 15.78 -6.43
CA PRO A 90 0.41 16.82 -6.82
C PRO A 90 1.87 16.33 -6.89
N HIS A 91 2.19 15.20 -6.26
CA HIS A 91 3.54 14.65 -6.12
C HIS A 91 3.75 13.38 -6.94
N ARG A 92 2.83 13.03 -7.83
CA ARG A 92 2.87 11.78 -8.61
C ARG A 92 4.22 11.52 -9.28
N ASP A 93 4.83 12.54 -9.89
CA ASP A 93 6.10 12.38 -10.61
C ASP A 93 7.27 12.12 -9.66
N PHE A 94 7.25 12.73 -8.47
CA PHE A 94 8.22 12.40 -7.41
C PHE A 94 8.03 10.95 -6.93
N LEU A 95 6.79 10.55 -6.66
CA LEU A 95 6.46 9.19 -6.23
C LEU A 95 6.90 8.14 -7.25
N ALA A 96 6.80 8.44 -8.55
CA ALA A 96 7.28 7.57 -9.62
C ALA A 96 8.79 7.29 -9.57
N GLY A 97 9.57 8.19 -8.95
CA GLY A 97 11.01 8.06 -8.75
C GLY A 97 11.41 7.31 -7.48
N LEU A 98 10.47 6.99 -6.58
CA LEU A 98 10.80 6.30 -5.34
C LEU A 98 11.24 4.85 -5.60
N PRO A 99 12.21 4.34 -4.81
CA PRO A 99 12.65 2.95 -4.91
C PRO A 99 11.57 1.97 -4.44
N ALA A 100 10.76 2.32 -3.44
CA ALA A 100 9.67 1.47 -2.98
C ALA A 100 8.50 2.23 -2.36
N ILE A 101 7.29 1.68 -2.53
CA ILE A 101 6.06 2.15 -1.90
C ILE A 101 5.30 0.95 -1.33
N TRP A 102 4.81 1.09 -0.10
CA TRP A 102 3.97 0.11 0.59
C TRP A 102 2.64 0.77 0.92
N GLY A 103 1.52 0.13 0.58
CA GLY A 103 0.19 0.68 0.84
C GLY A 103 -0.79 -0.37 1.34
N ALA A 104 -1.53 -0.03 2.40
CA ALA A 104 -2.60 -0.86 2.95
C ALA A 104 -3.97 -0.19 2.78
N SER A 105 -5.00 -0.97 2.46
CA SER A 105 -6.37 -0.47 2.35
C SER A 105 -6.44 0.74 1.39
N ALA A 106 -6.74 1.94 1.91
CA ALA A 106 -6.70 3.20 1.16
C ALA A 106 -5.36 3.44 0.44
N GLY A 107 -4.23 3.15 1.08
CA GLY A 107 -2.90 3.23 0.49
C GLY A 107 -2.75 2.32 -0.71
N ALA A 108 -3.26 1.09 -0.64
CA ALA A 108 -3.23 0.16 -1.76
C ALA A 108 -4.12 0.63 -2.93
N MET A 109 -5.31 1.15 -2.61
CA MET A 109 -6.25 1.67 -3.60
C MET A 109 -5.63 2.79 -4.44
N VAL A 110 -5.05 3.81 -3.80
CA VAL A 110 -4.56 5.00 -4.52
C VAL A 110 -3.41 4.69 -5.48
N LEU A 111 -2.65 3.61 -5.28
CA LEU A 111 -1.58 3.20 -6.21
C LEU A 111 -2.12 2.65 -7.52
N ALA A 112 -3.37 2.19 -7.54
CA ALA A 112 -3.99 1.62 -8.72
C ALA A 112 -4.35 2.69 -9.77
N SER A 113 -4.75 2.24 -10.96
CA SER A 113 -5.19 3.12 -12.04
C SER A 113 -6.57 3.74 -11.78
N GLU A 114 -7.41 3.02 -11.03
CA GLU A 114 -8.74 3.44 -10.60
C GLU A 114 -8.95 3.12 -9.12
N ILE A 115 -9.59 4.04 -8.40
CA ILE A 115 -10.12 3.81 -7.05
C ILE A 115 -11.65 3.77 -7.09
N TYR A 116 -12.25 2.90 -6.28
CA TYR A 116 -13.70 2.87 -6.09
C TYR A 116 -14.05 3.38 -4.70
N LEU A 117 -14.86 4.44 -4.62
CA LEU A 117 -15.36 5.01 -3.37
C LEU A 117 -16.75 4.44 -3.06
N PRO A 118 -16.87 3.47 -2.13
CA PRO A 118 -18.12 2.76 -1.89
C PRO A 118 -19.22 3.64 -1.30
N ASP A 119 -18.85 4.63 -0.48
CA ASP A 119 -19.74 5.63 0.12
C ASP A 119 -20.45 6.48 -0.94
N ARG A 120 -19.77 6.77 -2.06
CA ARG A 120 -20.28 7.58 -3.17
C ARG A 120 -20.69 6.78 -4.39
N ARG A 121 -20.37 5.48 -4.41
CA ARG A 121 -20.53 4.57 -5.56
C ARG A 121 -19.94 5.14 -6.85
N VAL A 122 -18.77 5.76 -6.74
CA VAL A 122 -18.08 6.40 -7.87
C VAL A 122 -16.66 5.84 -8.01
N SER A 123 -16.23 5.66 -9.25
CA SER A 123 -14.84 5.39 -9.59
C SER A 123 -14.11 6.69 -9.92
N LEU A 124 -12.90 6.85 -9.39
CA LEU A 124 -12.01 7.98 -9.70
C LEU A 124 -10.66 7.45 -10.21
N PRO A 125 -9.93 8.23 -11.03
CA PRO A 125 -8.54 7.90 -11.36
C PRO A 125 -7.69 7.82 -10.09
N GLY A 126 -6.84 6.80 -9.98
CA GLY A 126 -5.80 6.72 -8.95
C GLY A 126 -4.46 7.30 -9.45
N LEU A 127 -3.36 6.92 -8.80
CA LEU A 127 -1.99 7.33 -9.18
C LEU A 127 -1.46 6.57 -10.39
N ARG A 128 -2.11 5.47 -10.80
CA ARG A 128 -1.78 4.70 -12.00
C ARG A 128 -0.36 4.11 -11.97
N PHE A 129 0.06 3.61 -10.81
CA PHE A 129 1.26 2.76 -10.72
C PHE A 129 0.90 1.30 -10.99
N ILE A 130 -0.25 0.83 -10.52
CA ILE A 130 -0.71 -0.54 -10.72
C ILE A 130 -1.91 -0.54 -11.69
N PRO A 131 -1.99 -1.46 -12.66
CA PRO A 131 -3.15 -1.53 -13.55
C PRO A 131 -4.40 -1.98 -12.81
N GLY A 132 -5.56 -1.52 -13.30
CA GLY A 132 -6.86 -1.88 -12.72
C GLY A 132 -7.14 -1.15 -11.41
N ARG A 133 -7.79 -1.84 -10.47
CA ARG A 133 -8.16 -1.34 -9.15
C ARG A 133 -7.82 -2.33 -8.04
N VAL A 134 -7.52 -1.84 -6.85
CA VAL A 134 -7.41 -2.69 -5.65
C VAL A 134 -8.74 -2.66 -4.89
N ARG A 135 -9.23 -3.84 -4.51
CA ARG A 135 -10.36 -4.01 -3.59
C ARG A 135 -9.81 -4.57 -2.27
N PRO A 136 -9.53 -3.70 -1.28
CA PRO A 136 -9.15 -4.14 0.05
C PRO A 136 -10.35 -4.73 0.79
N HIS A 137 -10.09 -5.42 1.90
CA HIS A 137 -11.10 -6.06 2.76
C HIS A 137 -12.02 -7.03 2.00
N ALA A 138 -11.50 -7.70 0.97
CA ALA A 138 -12.28 -8.60 0.15
C ALA A 138 -12.80 -9.78 0.99
N SER A 139 -14.10 -10.03 0.88
CA SER A 139 -14.74 -11.19 1.48
C SER A 139 -14.38 -12.48 0.74
N GLN A 140 -14.58 -13.64 1.39
CA GLN A 140 -14.36 -14.96 0.76
C GLN A 140 -15.17 -15.14 -0.52
N GLN A 141 -16.38 -14.58 -0.58
CA GLN A 141 -17.20 -14.63 -1.80
C GLN A 141 -16.57 -13.85 -2.95
N GLU A 142 -15.96 -12.69 -2.67
CA GLU A 142 -15.30 -11.86 -3.68
C GLU A 142 -13.98 -12.48 -4.15
N LEU A 143 -13.24 -13.12 -3.25
CA LEU A 143 -12.04 -13.88 -3.60
C LEU A 143 -12.36 -15.10 -4.47
N ALA A 144 -13.48 -15.78 -4.21
CA ALA A 144 -13.94 -16.93 -4.99
C ALA A 144 -14.47 -16.55 -6.39
N ALA A 145 -14.81 -15.28 -6.62
CA ALA A 145 -15.36 -14.77 -7.87
C ALA A 145 -14.48 -13.62 -8.42
N PRO A 146 -13.25 -13.91 -8.88
CA PRO A 146 -12.30 -12.89 -9.31
C PRO A 146 -12.85 -12.09 -10.49
N ILE A 147 -12.74 -10.76 -10.39
CA ILE A 147 -13.14 -9.83 -11.44
C ILE A 147 -11.89 -9.41 -12.22
N PRO A 148 -11.84 -9.54 -13.55
CA PRO A 148 -10.72 -9.07 -14.35
C PRO A 148 -10.36 -7.61 -14.05
N GLY A 149 -9.07 -7.31 -13.87
CA GLY A 149 -8.57 -5.98 -13.54
C GLY A 149 -8.83 -5.54 -12.09
N VAL A 150 -9.21 -6.45 -11.19
CA VAL A 150 -9.39 -6.19 -9.77
C VAL A 150 -8.45 -7.04 -8.93
N TRP A 151 -7.61 -6.38 -8.14
CA TRP A 151 -6.81 -6.99 -7.10
C TRP A 151 -7.64 -7.08 -5.82
N ALA A 152 -8.38 -8.18 -5.65
CA ALA A 152 -9.11 -8.46 -4.43
C ALA A 152 -8.15 -9.01 -3.37
N LEU A 153 -8.07 -8.34 -2.22
CA LEU A 153 -7.16 -8.70 -1.12
C LEU A 153 -7.96 -8.73 0.19
N ALA A 154 -7.91 -9.86 0.91
CA ALA A 154 -8.48 -9.92 2.25
C ALA A 154 -7.62 -9.12 3.24
N GLU A 155 -8.14 -8.87 4.44
CA GLU A 155 -7.32 -8.32 5.54
C GLU A 155 -6.09 -9.21 5.80
N ARG A 156 -4.95 -8.57 6.01
CA ARG A 156 -3.61 -9.15 6.26
C ARG A 156 -3.05 -9.97 5.09
N GLU A 157 -3.74 -9.98 3.96
CA GLU A 157 -3.21 -10.50 2.70
C GLU A 157 -2.60 -9.38 1.87
N GLY A 158 -1.68 -9.74 0.99
CA GLY A 158 -1.07 -8.76 0.11
C GLY A 158 -0.19 -9.36 -0.97
N VAL A 159 0.31 -8.45 -1.79
CA VAL A 159 1.21 -8.76 -2.90
C VAL A 159 2.39 -7.81 -2.80
N VAL A 160 3.59 -8.37 -2.80
CA VAL A 160 4.82 -7.63 -3.05
C VAL A 160 5.28 -7.99 -4.46
N ALA A 161 5.58 -6.99 -5.28
CA ALA A 161 6.13 -7.16 -6.63
C ALA A 161 6.86 -5.88 -7.07
N SER A 162 7.70 -5.96 -8.08
CA SER A 162 8.19 -4.79 -8.80
C SER A 162 7.07 -4.14 -9.63
N LEU A 163 7.23 -2.87 -9.95
CA LEU A 163 6.31 -2.13 -10.83
C LEU A 163 6.17 -2.79 -12.21
N ALA A 164 7.26 -3.34 -12.77
CA ALA A 164 7.23 -4.02 -14.07
C ALA A 164 6.39 -5.31 -14.00
N GLU A 165 6.51 -6.10 -12.93
CA GLU A 165 5.69 -7.29 -12.71
C GLU A 165 4.21 -6.95 -12.52
N MET A 166 3.90 -5.90 -11.75
CA MET A 166 2.52 -5.42 -11.58
C MET A 166 1.89 -5.02 -12.92
N ASN A 167 2.67 -4.50 -13.86
CA ASN A 167 2.23 -4.10 -15.20
C ASN A 167 2.20 -5.25 -16.22
N GLY A 168 2.66 -6.45 -15.87
CA GLY A 168 2.80 -7.57 -16.81
C GLY A 168 3.90 -7.36 -17.85
N GLU A 169 4.88 -6.51 -17.55
CA GLU A 169 6.03 -6.19 -18.40
C GLU A 169 7.24 -7.09 -18.12
N SER A 170 7.16 -7.96 -17.12
CA SER A 170 8.14 -9.02 -16.87
C SER A 170 7.83 -10.29 -17.66
N GLU A 171 8.87 -11.00 -18.10
CA GLU A 171 8.74 -12.39 -18.59
C GLU A 171 7.95 -13.23 -17.57
N PRO A 172 7.10 -14.17 -18.01
CA PRO A 172 6.14 -14.82 -17.13
C PRO A 172 6.85 -15.76 -16.15
N ARG A 173 7.23 -15.24 -14.99
CA ARG A 173 7.46 -15.95 -13.72
C ARG A 173 7.62 -14.93 -12.60
N GLU A 174 6.75 -15.09 -11.61
CA GLU A 174 6.82 -14.53 -10.25
C GLU A 174 6.31 -13.09 -10.09
N LEU A 175 5.04 -12.95 -9.66
CA LEU A 175 4.78 -11.98 -8.60
C LEU A 175 5.78 -12.31 -7.49
N LEU A 176 6.61 -11.35 -7.04
CA LEU A 176 7.67 -11.61 -6.05
C LEU A 176 7.16 -12.47 -4.89
N ARG A 177 5.95 -12.18 -4.36
CA ARG A 177 5.18 -13.13 -3.54
C ARG A 177 3.74 -12.67 -3.30
N GLN A 178 2.78 -13.61 -3.32
CA GLN A 178 1.44 -13.41 -2.75
C GLN A 178 1.40 -14.02 -1.35
N PHE A 179 0.89 -13.27 -0.38
CA PHE A 179 0.71 -13.70 0.99
C PHE A 179 -0.78 -13.86 1.28
N LYS A 180 -1.15 -15.05 1.76
CA LYS A 180 -2.52 -15.39 2.15
C LYS A 180 -2.53 -15.75 3.63
N ASN A 181 -3.62 -15.43 4.33
CA ASN A 181 -3.79 -15.97 5.68
C ASN A 181 -4.00 -17.49 5.56
N ALA A 182 -3.24 -18.25 6.35
CA ALA A 182 -3.34 -19.71 6.43
C ALA A 182 -4.64 -20.17 7.08
#